data_AF-A0A958AMC7-F1
#
_entry.id   AF-A0A958AMC7-F1
#
_cell.length_a   1.000
_cell.length_b   1.000
_cell.length_c   1.000
_cell.angle_alpha   90.00
_cell.angle_beta   90.00
_cell.angle_gamma   90.00
#
_symmetry.space_group_name_H-M   'P 1'
#
loop_
_entity.id
_entity.type
_entity.pdbx_description
1 polymer ?
#
loop_
_entity_poly.entity_id
_entity_poly.type
_entity_poly.pdbx_seq_one_letter_code
_entity_poly.pdbx_strand_id
1 'polypeptide(L)'
;MSLKLFLLEPEIVFQARVNMPSGVTFPLDELTFDTFSLGTYSVVGIGMMVVFGSSAGADDLGRSRIRKPATSTTLYIGRSPQGIYDGEVNFVDNSYITVYRFYPVMSKIPYIDADQLAQSDAGIYQDSDLDFANYGVTNPPVANTGPAYASTIDSGTGKITVTFDSSNSFVTEPGASIASQTWNVAGTITVGTSASVAITATFDAGFYYVSLLVADDNAELHYAYVPVLAIDPADDPCIYNFEITRHTIRPDGQEMSFRILEDIDAATYPAGTLVMLIDGDAGDDEDRSNVLFCGYPHENDDDIDATATGLLSGTEIHCVDAMGRLKALPGFPQLLEEQASPAKWGEMTGCNMDRFIHFLLQWQSTV
;
A
#
# COMPACT_ATOMS: atom_id res chain seq x y z
N MET A 1 6.71 -29.78 3.79
CA MET A 1 5.91 -28.54 3.82
C MET A 1 5.99 -28.03 5.23
N SER A 2 6.60 -26.87 5.41
CA SER A 2 6.64 -26.15 6.67
C SER A 2 5.98 -24.82 6.36
N LEU A 3 4.71 -24.71 6.73
CA LEU A 3 3.98 -23.47 6.54
C LEU A 3 4.48 -22.44 7.56
N LYS A 4 4.68 -21.21 7.09
CA LYS A 4 5.09 -20.07 7.89
C LYS A 4 4.07 -18.94 7.66
N LEU A 5 3.54 -18.38 8.74
CA LEU A 5 2.68 -17.21 8.70
C LEU A 5 3.49 -15.99 9.14
N PHE A 6 3.57 -14.97 8.28
CA PHE A 6 4.23 -13.72 8.62
C PHE A 6 3.19 -12.62 8.78
N LEU A 7 3.25 -11.90 9.91
CA LEU A 7 2.50 -10.67 10.17
C LEU A 7 3.49 -9.52 10.21
N LEU A 8 3.28 -8.50 9.36
CA LEU A 8 4.21 -7.37 9.29
C LEU A 8 4.08 -6.47 10.52
N GLU A 9 5.19 -6.25 11.21
CA GLU A 9 5.40 -5.11 12.09
C GLU A 9 6.05 -3.98 11.27
N PRO A 10 5.29 -2.95 10.86
CA PRO A 10 5.82 -1.96 9.93
C PRO A 10 6.81 -0.99 10.60
N GLU A 11 7.91 -0.69 9.90
CA GLU A 11 8.93 0.25 10.36
C GLU A 11 8.36 1.68 10.49
N ILE A 12 8.61 2.34 11.62
CA ILE A 12 8.31 3.77 11.78
C ILE A 12 9.42 4.60 11.12
N VAL A 13 9.07 5.38 10.10
CA VAL A 13 10.04 6.22 9.37
C VAL A 13 10.02 7.68 9.80
N PHE A 14 8.93 8.14 10.40
CA PHE A 14 8.77 9.54 10.81
C PHE A 14 7.77 9.68 11.95
N GLN A 15 8.10 10.54 12.92
CA GLN A 15 7.18 10.94 13.99
C GLN A 15 7.24 12.43 14.24
N ALA A 16 6.08 13.04 14.48
CA ALA A 16 5.95 14.45 14.81
C ALA A 16 4.65 14.70 15.61
N ARG A 17 4.32 15.97 15.83
CA ARG A 17 3.03 16.40 16.36
C ARG A 17 2.35 17.36 15.41
N VAL A 18 1.02 17.29 15.37
CA VAL A 18 0.19 18.25 14.64
C VAL A 18 0.39 19.64 15.24
N ASN A 19 0.60 20.63 14.39
CA ASN A 19 0.70 22.04 14.76
C ASN A 19 -0.36 22.84 14.00
N MET A 20 -1.60 22.80 14.49
CA MET A 20 -2.75 23.48 13.89
C MET A 20 -3.58 24.13 15.01
N PRO A 21 -3.13 25.27 15.54
CA PRO A 21 -3.62 25.85 16.81
C PRO A 21 -5.07 26.39 16.78
N SER A 22 -5.79 26.27 15.66
CA SER A 22 -7.19 26.71 15.55
C SER A 22 -8.00 25.77 14.66
N GLY A 23 -9.08 25.21 15.23
CA GLY A 23 -10.19 24.51 14.54
C GLY A 23 -9.84 23.86 13.21
N VAL A 24 -9.34 22.63 13.24
CA VAL A 24 -9.13 21.81 12.05
C VAL A 24 -10.45 21.72 11.28
N THR A 25 -10.44 22.18 10.03
CA THR A 25 -11.61 22.14 9.16
C THR A 25 -11.53 20.91 8.27
N PHE A 26 -12.58 20.12 8.28
CA PHE A 26 -12.69 18.91 7.48
C PHE A 26 -13.65 19.12 6.29
N PRO A 27 -13.50 18.37 5.19
CA PRO A 27 -12.38 17.49 4.90
C PRO A 27 -11.08 18.26 4.63
N LEU A 28 -9.94 17.65 4.94
CA LEU A 28 -8.60 18.20 4.70
C LEU A 28 -7.72 17.20 3.95
N ASP A 29 -6.68 17.70 3.30
CA ASP A 29 -5.74 16.93 2.48
C ASP A 29 -4.27 17.28 2.78
N GLU A 30 -4.06 18.10 3.80
CA GLU A 30 -2.75 18.47 4.31
C GLU A 30 -2.83 18.92 5.76
N LEU A 31 -1.72 18.77 6.48
CA LEU A 31 -1.58 19.25 7.84
C LEU A 31 -0.18 19.79 8.06
N THR A 32 -0.09 20.76 8.96
CA THR A 32 1.18 21.28 9.44
C THR A 32 1.63 20.53 10.70
N PHE A 33 2.93 20.29 10.80
CA PHE A 33 3.53 19.59 11.92
C PHE A 33 4.67 20.41 12.56
N ASP A 34 4.95 20.13 13.82
CA ASP A 34 6.01 20.75 14.61
C ASP A 34 7.41 20.17 14.30
N THR A 35 8.36 20.31 15.22
CA THR A 35 9.63 19.57 15.09
C THR A 35 9.37 18.07 15.17
N PHE A 36 9.94 17.31 14.23
CA PHE A 36 9.88 15.85 14.25
C PHE A 36 10.68 15.27 15.42
N SER A 37 10.15 14.22 16.04
CA SER A 37 10.81 13.49 17.13
C SER A 37 11.62 12.29 16.64
N LEU A 38 11.33 11.79 15.44
CA LEU A 38 12.03 10.68 14.79
C LEU A 38 12.02 10.85 13.27
N GLY A 39 13.10 10.43 12.63
CA GLY A 39 13.20 10.42 11.16
C GLY A 39 13.40 11.81 10.56
N THR A 40 13.02 11.94 9.29
CA THR A 40 13.03 13.22 8.56
C THR A 40 11.90 13.24 7.53
N TYR A 41 11.36 14.42 7.21
CA TYR A 41 10.32 14.53 6.18
C TYR A 41 10.78 14.00 4.80
N SER A 42 12.08 13.95 4.52
CA SER A 42 12.62 13.47 3.25
C SER A 42 12.50 11.95 3.07
N VAL A 43 12.29 11.18 4.15
CA VAL A 43 12.10 9.72 4.07
C VAL A 43 10.62 9.32 3.96
N VAL A 44 9.71 10.30 4.12
CA VAL A 44 8.27 10.10 3.98
C VAL A 44 7.93 9.96 2.50
N GLY A 45 7.66 8.74 2.07
CA GLY A 45 7.32 8.39 0.69
C GLY A 45 5.82 8.49 0.39
N ILE A 46 5.49 8.70 -0.89
CA ILE A 46 4.11 8.69 -1.38
C ILE A 46 3.52 7.30 -1.20
N GLY A 47 2.29 7.22 -0.70
CA GLY A 47 1.57 5.97 -0.45
C GLY A 47 1.84 5.34 0.92
N MET A 48 2.83 5.85 1.68
CA MET A 48 3.07 5.39 3.05
C MET A 48 1.86 5.66 3.95
N MET A 49 1.58 4.75 4.88
CA MET A 49 0.55 4.91 5.90
C MET A 49 0.97 5.96 6.92
N VAL A 50 0.03 6.84 7.26
CA VAL A 50 0.13 7.77 8.39
C VAL A 50 -1.02 7.52 9.34
N VAL A 51 -0.71 7.42 10.63
CA VAL A 51 -1.71 7.29 11.69
C VAL A 51 -1.64 8.49 12.63
N PHE A 52 -2.78 8.79 13.22
CA PHE A 52 -2.95 9.86 14.18
C PHE A 52 -3.44 9.29 15.49
N GLY A 53 -2.85 9.76 16.59
CA GLY A 53 -3.21 9.23 17.90
C GLY A 53 -3.11 10.21 19.05
N SER A 54 -3.76 9.85 20.16
CA SER A 54 -3.61 10.50 21.46
C SER A 54 -2.25 10.20 22.11
N SER A 55 -1.55 9.18 21.64
CA SER A 55 -0.18 8.82 22.02
C SER A 55 0.65 8.42 20.78
N ALA A 56 1.97 8.35 20.94
CA ALA A 56 2.87 7.99 19.84
C ALA A 56 2.60 6.56 19.35
N GLY A 57 2.42 6.36 18.04
CA GLY A 57 2.11 5.07 17.43
C GLY A 57 0.64 4.63 17.51
N ALA A 58 -0.22 5.33 18.26
CA ALA A 58 -1.65 5.02 18.29
C ALA A 58 -2.37 5.54 17.04
N ASP A 59 -3.45 4.86 16.65
CA ASP A 59 -4.31 5.19 15.51
C ASP A 59 -5.75 5.58 15.93
N ASP A 60 -5.94 5.91 17.22
CA ASP A 60 -7.25 6.24 17.80
C ASP A 60 -7.87 7.55 17.28
N LEU A 61 -7.12 8.34 16.51
CA LEU A 61 -7.58 9.55 15.82
C LEU A 61 -7.60 9.40 14.30
N GLY A 62 -7.54 8.17 13.78
CA GLY A 62 -7.72 7.86 12.37
C GLY A 62 -6.42 7.63 11.60
N ARG A 63 -6.59 7.22 10.35
CA ARG A 63 -5.51 6.75 9.47
C ARG A 63 -5.71 7.27 8.06
N SER A 64 -4.62 7.63 7.41
CA SER A 64 -4.62 8.05 6.01
C SER A 64 -3.33 7.59 5.32
N ARG A 65 -3.14 8.01 4.08
CA ARG A 65 -1.90 7.81 3.33
C ARG A 65 -1.24 9.14 3.01
N ILE A 66 0.07 9.12 2.79
CA ILE A 66 0.79 10.23 2.20
C ILE A 66 0.46 10.33 0.70
N ARG A 67 0.02 11.50 0.23
CA ARG A 67 -0.38 11.68 -1.18
C ARG A 67 0.70 12.28 -2.07
N LYS A 68 1.56 13.14 -1.53
CA LYS A 68 2.66 13.80 -2.25
C LYS A 68 3.86 14.02 -1.32
N PRO A 69 5.06 14.31 -1.86
CA PRO A 69 6.26 14.45 -1.05
C PRO A 69 6.09 15.49 0.06
N ALA A 70 6.46 15.11 1.28
CA ALA A 70 6.39 16.00 2.43
C ALA A 70 7.36 17.18 2.28
N THR A 71 7.05 18.29 2.95
CA THR A 71 7.97 19.42 3.11
C THR A 71 8.49 19.47 4.54
N SER A 72 9.34 20.45 4.86
CA SER A 72 9.87 20.64 6.21
C SER A 72 8.82 20.97 7.27
N THR A 73 7.60 21.34 6.87
CA THR A 73 6.52 21.75 7.79
C THR A 73 5.15 21.15 7.48
N THR A 74 4.97 20.55 6.30
CA THR A 74 3.65 20.08 5.83
C THR A 74 3.72 18.63 5.39
N LEU A 75 2.81 17.81 5.93
CA LEU A 75 2.48 16.49 5.41
C LEU A 75 1.22 16.61 4.56
N TYR A 76 1.26 16.02 3.38
CA TYR A 76 0.11 15.96 2.49
C TYR A 76 -0.50 14.58 2.57
N ILE A 77 -1.74 14.51 3.03
CA ILE A 77 -2.45 13.26 3.27
C ILE A 77 -3.60 13.09 2.28
N GLY A 78 -4.10 11.87 2.10
CA GLY A 78 -5.33 11.66 1.34
C GLY A 78 -6.46 12.54 1.88
N ARG A 79 -7.34 13.03 0.99
CA ARG A 79 -8.46 13.88 1.40
C ARG A 79 -9.35 13.13 2.39
N SER A 80 -9.38 13.59 3.63
CA SER A 80 -9.99 12.86 4.74
C SER A 80 -11.13 13.66 5.38
N PRO A 81 -12.34 13.08 5.53
CA PRO A 81 -13.38 13.65 6.37
C PRO A 81 -13.04 13.46 7.86
N GLN A 82 -13.85 14.07 8.73
CA GLN A 82 -13.70 13.90 10.17
C GLN A 82 -14.15 12.50 10.61
N GLY A 83 -13.26 11.73 11.24
CA GLY A 83 -13.57 10.39 11.74
C GLY A 83 -12.34 9.61 12.22
N ILE A 84 -12.49 8.31 12.46
CA ILE A 84 -11.42 7.46 13.03
C ILE A 84 -11.15 6.19 12.22
N TYR A 85 -11.87 5.98 11.11
CA TYR A 85 -11.68 4.81 10.25
C TYR A 85 -10.62 5.07 9.17
N ASP A 86 -10.32 4.05 8.36
CA ASP A 86 -9.39 4.18 7.25
C ASP A 86 -9.83 5.25 6.25
N GLY A 87 -8.98 6.23 6.00
CA GLY A 87 -9.27 7.37 5.15
C GLY A 87 -9.93 8.54 5.88
N GLU A 88 -10.25 8.39 7.17
CA GLU A 88 -10.80 9.45 8.03
C GLU A 88 -9.77 9.86 9.09
N VAL A 89 -9.84 11.11 9.53
CA VAL A 89 -8.96 11.63 10.57
C VAL A 89 -9.71 12.56 11.51
N ASN A 90 -9.35 12.56 12.79
CA ASN A 90 -9.98 13.40 13.83
C ASN A 90 -8.93 13.94 14.81
N PHE A 91 -7.76 14.29 14.28
CA PHE A 91 -6.71 14.88 15.07
C PHE A 91 -7.04 16.31 15.52
N VAL A 92 -6.39 16.74 16.59
CA VAL A 92 -6.40 18.11 17.08
C VAL A 92 -4.96 18.61 17.17
N ASP A 93 -4.80 19.89 17.51
CA ASP A 93 -3.48 20.43 17.82
C ASP A 93 -2.75 19.56 18.86
N ASN A 94 -1.46 19.32 18.67
CA ASN A 94 -0.61 18.44 19.47
C ASN A 94 -0.93 16.93 19.44
N SER A 95 -1.86 16.45 18.60
CA SER A 95 -2.00 15.02 18.32
C SER A 95 -0.69 14.43 17.77
N TYR A 96 -0.44 13.16 18.06
CA TYR A 96 0.75 12.45 17.57
C TYR A 96 0.56 12.04 16.11
N ILE A 97 1.64 12.15 15.35
CA ILE A 97 1.73 11.70 13.96
C ILE A 97 2.77 10.58 13.93
N THR A 98 2.41 9.44 13.37
CA THR A 98 3.36 8.34 13.09
C THR A 98 3.20 7.90 11.64
N VAL A 99 4.29 7.90 10.89
CA VAL A 99 4.33 7.42 9.51
C VAL A 99 5.09 6.10 9.46
N TYR A 100 4.48 5.12 8.83
CA TYR A 100 5.01 3.78 8.67
C TYR A 100 5.48 3.55 7.24
N ARG A 101 6.56 2.77 7.06
CA ARG A 101 6.95 2.21 5.76
C ARG A 101 6.00 1.04 5.41
N PHE A 102 4.76 1.38 5.18
CA PHE A 102 3.69 0.44 4.85
C PHE A 102 2.80 1.08 3.78
N TYR A 103 2.46 0.32 2.75
CA TYR A 103 1.71 0.81 1.58
C TYR A 103 0.36 0.11 1.49
N PRO A 104 -0.64 0.54 2.28
CA PRO A 104 -1.95 -0.10 2.28
C PRO A 104 -2.73 0.21 1.01
N VAL A 105 -3.64 -0.70 0.68
CA VAL A 105 -4.70 -0.42 -0.30
C VAL A 105 -5.71 0.53 0.33
N MET A 106 -5.79 1.75 -0.20
CA MET A 106 -6.65 2.82 0.26
C MET A 106 -7.35 3.50 -0.91
N SER A 107 -8.52 4.10 -0.65
CA SER A 107 -9.26 4.85 -1.64
C SER A 107 -8.60 6.22 -1.91
N LYS A 108 -8.75 6.70 -3.14
CA LYS A 108 -8.47 8.08 -3.55
C LYS A 108 -9.80 8.78 -3.72
N ILE A 109 -10.09 9.73 -2.82
CA ILE A 109 -11.38 10.40 -2.77
C ILE A 109 -11.34 11.61 -3.70
N PRO A 110 -12.23 11.71 -4.71
CA PRO A 110 -12.29 12.87 -5.59
C PRO A 110 -12.81 14.09 -4.84
N TYR A 111 -12.43 15.27 -5.32
CA TYR A 111 -12.92 16.56 -4.83
C TYR A 111 -13.74 17.24 -5.93
N ILE A 112 -14.91 17.76 -5.55
CA ILE A 112 -15.76 18.56 -6.44
C ILE A 112 -15.81 19.98 -5.87
N ASP A 113 -15.23 20.92 -6.61
CA ASP A 113 -15.40 22.34 -6.40
C ASP A 113 -16.69 22.79 -7.10
N ALA A 114 -17.72 23.06 -6.29
CA ALA A 114 -19.04 23.46 -6.79
C ALA A 114 -19.02 24.81 -7.53
N ASP A 115 -18.13 25.72 -7.15
CA ASP A 115 -18.05 27.06 -7.76
C ASP A 115 -17.39 26.99 -9.15
N GLN A 116 -16.44 26.08 -9.33
CA GLN A 116 -15.81 25.79 -10.61
C GLN A 116 -16.71 24.93 -11.50
N LEU A 117 -17.42 23.95 -10.93
CA LEU A 117 -18.35 23.08 -11.66
C LEU A 117 -19.47 23.88 -12.34
N ALA A 118 -19.94 24.95 -11.70
CA ALA A 118 -20.97 25.82 -12.26
C ALA A 118 -20.51 26.60 -13.52
N GLN A 119 -19.20 26.71 -13.74
CA GLN A 119 -18.61 27.48 -14.84
C GLN A 119 -18.04 26.59 -15.95
N SER A 120 -17.63 25.36 -15.64
CA SER A 120 -17.18 24.32 -16.57
C SER A 120 -17.08 22.97 -15.86
N ASP A 121 -17.07 21.84 -16.57
CA ASP A 121 -16.80 20.51 -15.98
C ASP A 121 -15.37 20.38 -15.38
N ALA A 122 -14.61 21.48 -15.30
CA ALA A 122 -13.26 21.56 -14.70
C ALA A 122 -13.25 21.57 -13.17
N GLY A 123 -14.40 21.54 -12.49
CA GLY A 123 -14.49 21.53 -11.03
C GLY A 123 -14.23 20.18 -10.36
N ILE A 124 -13.90 19.13 -11.12
CA ILE A 124 -13.62 17.78 -10.59
C ILE A 124 -12.10 17.57 -10.53
N TYR A 125 -11.60 17.27 -9.33
CA TYR A 125 -10.21 16.95 -9.06
C TYR A 125 -10.09 15.53 -8.53
N GLN A 126 -9.08 14.79 -9.01
CA GLN A 126 -8.70 13.51 -8.42
C GLN A 126 -7.70 13.75 -7.29
N ASP A 127 -7.73 12.89 -6.26
CA ASP A 127 -6.83 12.95 -5.11
C ASP A 127 -6.60 14.38 -4.54
N SER A 128 -7.70 15.13 -4.39
CA SER A 128 -7.79 16.53 -3.93
C SER A 128 -7.42 17.62 -4.94
N ASP A 129 -6.24 17.60 -5.55
CA ASP A 129 -5.72 18.72 -6.36
C ASP A 129 -5.29 18.35 -7.80
N LEU A 130 -5.51 17.10 -8.24
CA LEU A 130 -5.16 16.67 -9.59
C LEU A 130 -6.26 17.07 -10.56
N ASP A 131 -6.00 18.11 -11.36
CA ASP A 131 -6.90 18.54 -12.42
C ASP A 131 -6.81 17.65 -13.67
N PHE A 132 -7.87 17.68 -14.48
CA PHE A 132 -7.93 16.90 -15.71
C PHE A 132 -6.89 17.34 -16.74
N ALA A 133 -6.65 18.64 -16.89
CA ALA A 133 -5.83 19.17 -17.97
C ALA A 133 -4.35 18.75 -17.85
N ASN A 134 -3.88 18.49 -16.64
CA ASN A 134 -2.52 18.06 -16.35
C ASN A 134 -2.38 16.55 -16.15
N TYR A 135 -3.43 15.86 -15.66
CA TYR A 135 -3.31 14.45 -15.25
C TYR A 135 -4.32 13.50 -15.90
N GLY A 136 -5.40 14.02 -16.49
CA GLY A 136 -6.48 13.22 -17.06
C GLY A 136 -6.45 13.11 -18.59
N VAL A 137 -5.59 13.88 -19.26
CA VAL A 137 -5.51 13.89 -20.74
C VAL A 137 -4.97 12.58 -21.29
N THR A 138 -3.99 12.00 -20.60
CA THR A 138 -3.29 10.78 -21.00
C THR A 138 -3.41 9.73 -19.91
N ASN A 139 -3.66 8.47 -20.30
CA ASN A 139 -3.73 7.39 -19.33
C ASN A 139 -2.32 6.96 -18.90
N PRO A 140 -2.05 6.87 -17.59
CA PRO A 140 -0.72 6.51 -17.11
C PRO A 140 -0.33 5.07 -17.48
N PRO A 141 0.98 4.75 -17.45
CA PRO A 141 1.44 3.38 -17.64
C PRO A 141 1.04 2.49 -16.45
N VAL A 142 1.24 1.18 -16.60
CA VAL A 142 1.15 0.19 -15.52
C VAL A 142 2.55 -0.35 -15.24
N ALA A 143 3.04 -0.12 -14.02
CA ALA A 143 4.27 -0.72 -13.51
C ALA A 143 4.00 -2.12 -12.97
N ASN A 144 4.81 -3.10 -13.37
CA ASN A 144 4.70 -4.48 -12.91
C ASN A 144 5.97 -4.89 -12.16
N THR A 145 5.84 -5.10 -10.85
CA THR A 145 6.94 -5.53 -9.96
C THR A 145 7.06 -7.05 -9.82
N GLY A 146 6.08 -7.81 -10.35
CA GLY A 146 5.87 -9.20 -9.98
C GLY A 146 5.26 -9.37 -8.58
N PRO A 147 5.02 -10.63 -8.17
CA PRO A 147 4.43 -10.96 -6.88
C PRO A 147 5.46 -10.88 -5.74
N ALA A 148 4.96 -10.93 -4.51
CA ALA A 148 5.75 -10.98 -3.29
C ALA A 148 6.81 -12.09 -3.30
N TYR A 149 7.95 -11.85 -2.62
CA TYR A 149 9.01 -12.85 -2.45
C TYR A 149 9.29 -13.09 -0.97
N ALA A 150 9.49 -14.35 -0.60
CA ALA A 150 10.00 -14.70 0.71
C ALA A 150 10.95 -15.88 0.60
N SER A 151 12.07 -15.85 1.30
CA SER A 151 12.97 -17.01 1.39
C SER A 151 13.88 -16.89 2.61
N THR A 152 14.43 -18.01 3.04
CA THR A 152 15.47 -18.06 4.09
C THR A 152 16.80 -17.54 3.56
N ILE A 153 17.49 -16.72 4.34
CA ILE A 153 18.82 -16.19 3.98
C ILE A 153 19.84 -17.33 3.81
N ASP A 154 20.79 -17.15 2.88
CA ASP A 154 21.91 -18.07 2.74
C ASP A 154 22.86 -17.95 3.95
N SER A 155 23.13 -19.07 4.63
CA SER A 155 23.94 -19.10 5.85
C SER A 155 25.40 -18.63 5.69
N GLY A 156 25.94 -18.65 4.48
CA GLY A 156 27.32 -18.21 4.21
C GLY A 156 27.42 -16.70 3.97
N THR A 157 26.36 -16.09 3.44
CA THR A 157 26.33 -14.67 3.07
C THR A 157 25.46 -13.81 3.98
N GLY A 158 24.52 -14.42 4.71
CA GLY A 158 23.52 -13.72 5.54
C GLY A 158 22.46 -12.98 4.73
N LYS A 159 22.28 -13.32 3.44
CA LYS A 159 21.41 -12.58 2.52
C LYS A 159 20.52 -13.52 1.70
N ILE A 160 19.38 -13.02 1.26
CA ILE A 160 18.65 -13.57 0.10
C ILE A 160 19.09 -12.84 -1.18
N THR A 161 18.94 -13.50 -2.32
CA THR A 161 19.09 -12.92 -3.66
C THR A 161 17.76 -13.02 -4.38
N VAL A 162 17.33 -11.94 -5.04
CA VAL A 162 16.04 -11.85 -5.70
C VAL A 162 16.19 -11.12 -7.03
N THR A 163 15.64 -11.68 -8.09
CA THR A 163 15.59 -11.05 -9.41
C THR A 163 14.22 -10.42 -9.66
N PHE A 164 14.20 -9.16 -10.08
CA PHE A 164 13.00 -8.42 -10.45
C PHE A 164 13.06 -8.07 -11.93
N ASP A 165 11.92 -8.16 -12.63
CA ASP A 165 11.81 -7.86 -14.05
C ASP A 165 10.57 -7.02 -14.35
N SER A 166 10.79 -5.82 -14.92
CA SER A 166 9.73 -4.90 -15.30
C SER A 166 9.24 -5.12 -16.73
N SER A 167 9.69 -6.16 -17.45
CA SER A 167 9.36 -6.42 -18.86
C SER A 167 7.86 -6.56 -19.15
N ASN A 168 7.08 -6.94 -18.14
CA ASN A 168 5.61 -7.02 -18.21
C ASN A 168 4.89 -5.70 -17.86
N SER A 169 5.63 -4.61 -17.64
CA SER A 169 5.04 -3.26 -17.55
C SER A 169 4.55 -2.83 -18.93
N PHE A 170 3.48 -2.05 -19.00
CA PHE A 170 2.90 -1.64 -20.29
C PHE A 170 2.27 -0.24 -20.21
N VAL A 171 2.13 0.41 -21.37
CA VAL A 171 1.39 1.67 -21.48
C VAL A 171 -0.08 1.40 -21.77
N THR A 172 -0.95 2.26 -21.26
CA THR A 172 -2.40 2.14 -21.50
C THR A 172 -2.88 3.12 -22.56
N GLU A 173 -2.21 4.26 -22.72
CA GLU A 173 -2.49 5.27 -23.73
C GLU A 173 -2.17 4.80 -25.17
N PRO A 174 -3.08 4.95 -26.16
CA PRO A 174 -2.80 4.64 -27.56
C PRO A 174 -1.54 5.30 -28.11
N GLY A 175 -0.61 4.48 -28.61
CA GLY A 175 0.57 4.98 -29.32
C GLY A 175 1.69 5.49 -28.42
N ALA A 176 1.50 5.49 -27.10
CA ALA A 176 2.55 5.76 -26.12
C ALA A 176 3.58 4.62 -26.08
N SER A 177 4.70 4.85 -25.40
CA SER A 177 5.72 3.86 -25.11
C SER A 177 6.33 4.10 -23.73
N ILE A 178 6.84 3.06 -23.08
CA ILE A 178 7.59 3.22 -21.84
C ILE A 178 8.86 4.02 -22.13
N ALA A 179 9.01 5.17 -21.48
CA ALA A 179 10.18 6.03 -21.60
C ALA A 179 11.26 5.68 -20.59
N SER A 180 10.87 5.31 -19.36
CA SER A 180 11.82 4.89 -18.34
C SER A 180 11.20 4.01 -17.27
N GLN A 181 12.07 3.28 -16.58
CA GLN A 181 11.77 2.52 -15.38
C GLN A 181 12.84 2.80 -14.34
N THR A 182 12.47 2.87 -13.06
CA THR A 182 13.40 3.08 -11.95
C THR A 182 13.02 2.20 -10.77
N TRP A 183 13.90 1.27 -10.44
CA TRP A 183 13.85 0.46 -9.24
C TRP A 183 14.42 1.23 -8.05
N ASN A 184 13.70 1.20 -6.94
CA ASN A 184 14.19 1.62 -5.63
C ASN A 184 14.18 0.40 -4.70
N VAL A 185 15.37 0.00 -4.27
CA VAL A 185 15.58 -1.14 -3.38
C VAL A 185 16.25 -0.64 -2.11
N ALA A 186 15.77 -1.10 -0.95
CA ALA A 186 16.46 -0.90 0.33
C ALA A 186 17.68 -1.84 0.47
N GLY A 187 17.72 -2.92 -0.32
CA GLY A 187 18.87 -3.81 -0.44
C GLY A 187 19.96 -3.28 -1.37
N THR A 188 20.83 -4.17 -1.86
CA THR A 188 21.91 -3.82 -2.79
C THR A 188 21.68 -4.46 -4.15
N ILE A 189 21.59 -3.67 -5.22
CA ILE A 189 21.58 -4.17 -6.61
C ILE A 189 22.96 -4.76 -6.94
N THR A 190 22.99 -6.04 -7.30
CA THR A 190 24.21 -6.79 -7.66
C THR A 190 24.33 -7.03 -9.16
N VAL A 191 23.20 -7.06 -9.87
CA VAL A 191 23.14 -7.16 -11.34
C VAL A 191 22.20 -6.08 -11.89
N GLY A 192 22.67 -5.39 -12.93
CA GLY A 192 21.95 -4.26 -13.51
C GLY A 192 22.18 -2.95 -12.76
N THR A 193 21.27 -2.01 -12.97
CA THR A 193 21.23 -0.70 -12.30
C THR A 193 19.78 -0.38 -11.95
N SER A 194 19.53 0.66 -11.15
CA SER A 194 18.16 1.10 -10.86
C SER A 194 17.34 1.38 -12.13
N ALA A 195 17.96 1.72 -13.26
CA ALA A 195 17.26 1.98 -14.52
C ALA A 195 17.14 0.75 -15.46
N SER A 196 17.64 -0.42 -15.05
CA SER A 196 17.58 -1.64 -15.86
C SER A 196 16.17 -2.24 -15.86
N VAL A 197 15.78 -2.88 -16.97
CA VAL A 197 14.50 -3.60 -17.08
C VAL A 197 14.44 -4.74 -16.06
N ALA A 198 15.50 -5.54 -16.00
CA ALA A 198 15.69 -6.55 -14.98
C ALA A 198 16.88 -6.20 -14.07
N ILE A 199 16.71 -6.45 -12.77
CA ILE A 199 17.74 -6.29 -11.75
C ILE A 199 17.81 -7.52 -10.87
N THR A 200 18.99 -7.80 -10.31
CA THR A 200 19.12 -8.72 -9.19
C THR A 200 19.57 -7.92 -7.97
N ALA A 201 18.88 -8.09 -6.85
CA ALA A 201 19.19 -7.41 -5.60
C ALA A 201 19.37 -8.42 -4.47
N THR A 202 20.17 -8.02 -3.49
CA THR A 202 20.41 -8.79 -2.26
C THR A 202 19.89 -8.03 -1.06
N PHE A 203 19.32 -8.77 -0.11
CA PHE A 203 18.72 -8.24 1.10
C PHE A 203 19.29 -8.97 2.31
N ASP A 204 19.65 -8.22 3.34
CA ASP A 204 19.93 -8.79 4.67
C ASP A 204 18.64 -9.33 5.28
N ALA A 205 18.73 -10.02 6.42
CA ALA A 205 17.55 -10.47 7.14
C ALA A 205 16.60 -9.30 7.48
N GLY A 206 15.30 -9.52 7.29
CA GLY A 206 14.25 -8.54 7.56
C GLY A 206 13.23 -8.43 6.45
N PHE A 207 12.33 -7.46 6.61
CA PHE A 207 11.26 -7.15 5.66
C PHE A 207 11.57 -5.87 4.89
N TYR A 208 11.29 -5.89 3.58
CA TYR A 208 11.53 -4.77 2.68
C TYR A 208 10.37 -4.57 1.72
N TYR A 209 10.14 -3.31 1.34
CA TYR A 209 9.41 -2.97 0.12
C TYR A 209 10.41 -2.62 -0.99
N VAL A 210 10.25 -3.27 -2.14
CA VAL A 210 10.88 -2.85 -3.39
C VAL A 210 9.84 -2.09 -4.19
N SER A 211 10.20 -0.93 -4.74
CA SER A 211 9.30 -0.16 -5.58
C SER A 211 9.83 -0.01 -6.99
N LEU A 212 8.91 -0.01 -7.95
CA LEU A 212 9.16 0.29 -9.35
C LEU A 212 8.37 1.54 -9.74
N LEU A 213 9.07 2.54 -10.27
CA LEU A 213 8.47 3.68 -10.95
C LEU A 213 8.60 3.46 -12.47
N VAL A 214 7.49 3.48 -13.19
CA VAL A 214 7.47 3.48 -14.66
C VAL A 214 6.95 4.83 -15.14
N ALA A 215 7.64 5.40 -16.14
CA ALA A 215 7.21 6.60 -16.84
C ALA A 215 7.00 6.29 -18.33
N ASP A 216 5.93 6.81 -18.91
CA ASP A 216 5.72 6.79 -20.35
C ASP A 216 6.35 8.02 -21.05
N ASP A 217 6.25 8.05 -22.38
CA ASP A 217 6.74 9.16 -23.22
C ASP A 217 5.86 10.42 -23.17
N ASN A 218 4.72 10.38 -22.46
CA ASN A 218 3.89 11.53 -22.12
C ASN A 218 4.21 12.12 -20.73
N ALA A 219 5.21 11.56 -20.04
CA ALA A 219 5.62 11.91 -18.69
C ALA A 219 4.60 11.54 -17.60
N GLU A 220 3.68 10.62 -17.89
CA GLU A 220 2.80 10.01 -16.89
C GLU A 220 3.54 8.95 -16.08
N LEU A 221 3.18 8.80 -14.81
CA LEU A 221 3.91 7.99 -13.84
C LEU A 221 3.03 6.94 -13.17
N HIS A 222 3.60 5.76 -12.91
CA HIS A 222 2.98 4.74 -12.08
C HIS A 222 3.99 4.11 -11.10
N TYR A 223 3.56 3.93 -9.85
CA TYR A 223 4.34 3.30 -8.80
C TYR A 223 3.73 1.95 -8.46
N ALA A 224 4.55 0.91 -8.38
CA ALA A 224 4.16 -0.39 -7.84
C ALA A 224 5.12 -0.79 -6.71
N TYR A 225 4.59 -1.50 -5.70
CA TYR A 225 5.33 -1.92 -4.52
C TYR A 225 5.19 -3.42 -4.33
N VAL A 226 6.31 -4.12 -4.10
CA VAL A 226 6.34 -5.55 -3.83
C VAL A 226 7.02 -5.83 -2.50
N PRO A 227 6.40 -6.62 -1.60
CA PRO A 227 7.02 -7.01 -0.35
C PRO A 227 8.04 -8.13 -0.57
N VAL A 228 9.14 -8.04 0.18
CA VAL A 228 10.24 -8.99 0.20
C VAL A 228 10.56 -9.35 1.64
N LEU A 229 10.49 -10.63 1.99
CA LEU A 229 10.84 -11.14 3.32
C LEU A 229 12.09 -12.02 3.25
N ALA A 230 13.16 -11.57 3.91
CA ALA A 230 14.40 -12.31 4.09
C ALA A 230 14.41 -12.92 5.50
N ILE A 231 14.23 -14.23 5.61
CA ILE A 231 14.06 -14.90 6.91
C ILE A 231 15.43 -15.33 7.45
N ASP A 232 15.79 -14.89 8.65
CA ASP A 232 16.92 -15.46 9.40
C ASP A 232 16.44 -16.66 10.22
N PRO A 233 16.96 -17.87 10.01
CA PRO A 233 16.62 -19.03 10.84
C PRO A 233 16.93 -18.85 12.33
N ALA A 234 17.86 -17.95 12.69
CA ALA A 234 18.22 -17.67 14.07
C ALA A 234 17.26 -16.68 14.75
N ASP A 235 16.50 -15.91 13.97
CA ASP A 235 15.55 -14.89 14.43
C ASP A 235 14.35 -14.84 13.46
N ASP A 236 13.66 -15.98 13.33
CA ASP A 236 12.59 -16.13 12.36
C ASP A 236 11.33 -15.39 12.84
N PRO A 237 10.84 -14.35 12.13
CA PRO A 237 9.68 -13.58 12.54
C PRO A 237 8.35 -14.28 12.24
N CYS A 238 8.38 -15.49 11.67
CA CYS A 238 7.17 -16.22 11.30
C CYS A 238 6.55 -16.97 12.47
N ILE A 239 5.23 -16.99 12.47
CA ILE A 239 4.35 -17.79 13.31
C ILE A 239 4.25 -19.20 12.70
N TYR A 240 4.43 -20.21 13.55
CA TYR A 240 4.37 -21.63 13.16
C TYR A 240 3.17 -22.35 13.77
N ASN A 241 2.68 -21.87 14.90
CA ASN A 241 1.60 -22.49 15.64
C ASN A 241 0.27 -21.86 15.23
N PHE A 242 -0.23 -22.22 14.05
CA PHE A 242 -1.49 -21.72 13.51
C PHE A 242 -2.22 -22.79 12.70
N GLU A 243 -3.52 -22.59 12.49
CA GLU A 243 -4.36 -23.39 11.62
C GLU A 243 -4.99 -22.52 10.53
N ILE A 244 -5.03 -23.02 9.30
CA ILE A 244 -5.82 -22.41 8.23
C ILE A 244 -7.26 -22.91 8.37
N THR A 245 -8.15 -22.05 8.87
CA THR A 245 -9.57 -22.42 9.09
C THR A 245 -10.39 -22.30 7.81
N ARG A 246 -9.98 -21.41 6.89
CA ARG A 246 -10.63 -21.21 5.58
C ARG A 246 -9.62 -20.75 4.54
N HIS A 247 -9.75 -21.26 3.32
CA HIS A 247 -9.04 -20.76 2.13
C HIS A 247 -10.01 -20.77 0.96
N THR A 248 -10.17 -19.62 0.29
CA THR A 248 -11.06 -19.47 -0.85
C THR A 248 -10.34 -18.69 -1.94
N ILE A 249 -10.24 -19.27 -3.14
CA ILE A 249 -9.71 -18.60 -4.33
C ILE A 249 -10.88 -18.51 -5.32
N ARG A 250 -11.19 -17.28 -5.75
CA ARG A 250 -12.25 -16.98 -6.71
C ARG A 250 -11.75 -15.95 -7.73
N PRO A 251 -12.46 -15.75 -8.85
CA PRO A 251 -12.11 -14.70 -9.81
C PRO A 251 -12.11 -13.28 -9.21
N ASP A 252 -12.83 -13.07 -8.11
CA ASP A 252 -12.94 -11.80 -7.40
C ASP A 252 -11.92 -11.67 -6.25
N GLY A 253 -10.94 -12.57 -6.15
CA GLY A 253 -9.83 -12.50 -5.19
C GLY A 253 -9.66 -13.76 -4.35
N GLN A 254 -8.65 -13.71 -3.48
CA GLN A 254 -8.32 -14.74 -2.51
C GLN A 254 -8.64 -14.27 -1.08
N GLU A 255 -9.29 -15.14 -0.32
CA GLU A 255 -9.60 -14.97 1.10
C GLU A 255 -8.98 -16.12 1.89
N MET A 256 -8.41 -15.82 3.06
CA MET A 256 -7.83 -16.83 3.94
C MET A 256 -8.05 -16.46 5.40
N SER A 257 -8.41 -17.44 6.23
CA SER A 257 -8.59 -17.26 7.67
C SER A 257 -7.54 -18.09 8.42
N PHE A 258 -6.95 -17.48 9.44
CA PHE A 258 -5.95 -18.11 10.29
C PHE A 258 -6.40 -18.09 11.73
N ARG A 259 -6.38 -19.25 12.39
CA ARG A 259 -6.49 -19.34 13.85
C ARG A 259 -5.08 -19.47 14.43
N ILE A 260 -4.66 -18.45 15.16
CA ILE A 260 -3.32 -18.42 15.76
C ILE A 260 -3.42 -19.05 17.16
N LEU A 261 -2.56 -20.03 17.40
CA LEU A 261 -2.58 -20.88 18.60
C LEU A 261 -1.45 -20.52 19.58
N GLU A 262 -0.80 -19.38 19.37
CA GLU A 262 0.21 -18.79 20.26
C GLU A 262 -0.12 -17.34 20.59
N ASP A 263 0.47 -16.85 21.67
CA ASP A 263 0.27 -15.47 22.11
C ASP A 263 1.04 -14.52 21.18
N ILE A 264 0.35 -13.53 20.64
CA ILE A 264 0.89 -12.50 19.78
C ILE A 264 0.52 -11.14 20.36
N ASP A 265 1.50 -10.26 20.50
CA ASP A 265 1.25 -8.92 21.02
C ASP A 265 0.49 -8.10 19.95
N ALA A 266 -0.68 -7.58 20.29
CA ALA A 266 -1.46 -6.73 19.38
C ALA A 266 -0.65 -5.53 18.85
N ALA A 267 0.38 -5.08 19.57
CA ALA A 267 1.29 -4.04 19.12
C ALA A 267 2.20 -4.48 17.95
N THR A 268 2.49 -5.78 17.80
CA THR A 268 3.36 -6.30 16.72
C THR A 268 2.60 -6.52 15.41
N TYR A 269 1.27 -6.46 15.41
CA TYR A 269 0.44 -6.57 14.20
C TYR A 269 -0.67 -5.50 14.17
N PRO A 270 -0.34 -4.23 13.86
CA PRO A 270 -1.36 -3.19 13.79
C PRO A 270 -2.48 -3.55 12.80
N ALA A 271 -3.70 -3.12 13.11
CA ALA A 271 -4.87 -3.46 12.31
C ALA A 271 -4.70 -3.04 10.84
N GLY A 272 -4.88 -3.97 9.91
CA GLY A 272 -4.72 -3.74 8.48
C GLY A 272 -3.28 -3.84 7.95
N THR A 273 -2.36 -4.43 8.72
CA THR A 273 -0.99 -4.72 8.26
C THR A 273 -0.90 -5.76 7.13
N LEU A 274 0.29 -6.06 6.62
CA LEU A 274 0.50 -7.10 5.63
C LEU A 274 0.57 -8.49 6.30
N VAL A 275 -0.08 -9.48 5.68
CA VAL A 275 0.01 -10.90 6.04
C VAL A 275 0.56 -11.68 4.86
N MET A 276 1.51 -12.58 5.11
CA MET A 276 2.02 -13.53 4.11
C MET A 276 1.94 -14.97 4.61
N LEU A 277 1.46 -15.89 3.77
CA LEU A 277 1.57 -17.33 3.99
C LEU A 277 2.62 -17.90 3.05
N ILE A 278 3.58 -18.64 3.61
CA ILE A 278 4.74 -19.16 2.90
C ILE A 278 4.84 -20.68 3.13
N ASP A 279 5.10 -21.46 2.08
CA ASP A 279 5.40 -22.90 2.18
C ASP A 279 6.84 -23.19 1.76
N GLY A 280 7.72 -23.33 2.74
CA GLY A 280 9.15 -23.55 2.49
C GLY A 280 9.86 -22.37 1.84
N ASP A 281 11.00 -22.66 1.21
CA ASP A 281 11.85 -21.66 0.57
C ASP A 281 11.60 -21.59 -0.93
N ALA A 282 11.92 -20.44 -1.54
CA ALA A 282 11.91 -20.29 -2.98
C ALA A 282 12.96 -21.21 -3.63
N GLY A 283 12.63 -21.82 -4.77
CA GLY A 283 13.53 -22.72 -5.49
C GLY A 283 14.76 -22.02 -6.09
N ASP A 284 14.62 -20.76 -6.46
CA ASP A 284 15.68 -19.87 -6.97
C ASP A 284 15.29 -18.38 -6.75
N ASP A 285 16.07 -17.44 -7.31
CA ASP A 285 15.87 -16.00 -7.16
C ASP A 285 14.71 -15.44 -8.01
N GLU A 286 14.13 -16.25 -8.91
CA GLU A 286 12.98 -15.94 -9.76
C GLU A 286 11.70 -16.66 -9.31
N ASP A 287 11.82 -17.75 -8.54
CA ASP A 287 10.69 -18.51 -8.01
C ASP A 287 9.93 -17.71 -6.95
N ARG A 288 8.61 -17.74 -7.07
CA ARG A 288 7.65 -17.03 -6.22
C ARG A 288 6.55 -17.97 -5.72
N SER A 289 6.61 -19.25 -6.10
CA SER A 289 5.53 -20.21 -5.88
C SER A 289 5.37 -20.63 -4.41
N ASN A 290 6.38 -20.39 -3.58
CA ASN A 290 6.34 -20.65 -2.15
C ASN A 290 5.46 -19.65 -1.39
N VAL A 291 5.21 -18.44 -1.92
CA VAL A 291 4.28 -17.48 -1.31
C VAL A 291 2.85 -17.82 -1.74
N LEU A 292 2.09 -18.44 -0.86
CA LEU A 292 0.74 -18.94 -1.12
C LEU A 292 -0.35 -17.86 -0.96
N PHE A 293 -0.08 -16.83 -0.16
CA PHE A 293 -1.00 -15.73 0.09
C PHE A 293 -0.22 -14.47 0.49
N CYS A 294 -0.66 -13.32 0.01
CA CYS A 294 -0.18 -12.01 0.42
C CYS A 294 -1.38 -11.05 0.44
N GLY A 295 -1.70 -10.49 1.60
CA GLY A 295 -2.92 -9.70 1.78
C GLY A 295 -2.95 -8.95 3.09
N TYR A 296 -4.16 -8.60 3.54
CA TYR A 296 -4.39 -7.73 4.68
C TYR A 296 -5.48 -8.32 5.58
N PRO A 297 -5.36 -8.18 6.92
CA PRO A 297 -6.47 -8.42 7.83
C PRO A 297 -7.65 -7.51 7.48
N HIS A 298 -8.84 -8.08 7.43
CA HIS A 298 -10.09 -7.38 7.14
C HIS A 298 -10.99 -7.31 8.37
N GLU A 299 -11.15 -8.44 9.06
CA GLU A 299 -11.92 -8.60 10.29
C GLU A 299 -11.07 -9.44 11.26
N ASN A 300 -11.08 -9.05 12.54
CA ASN A 300 -10.45 -9.82 13.61
C ASN A 300 -11.56 -10.25 14.55
N ASP A 301 -11.70 -11.56 14.74
CA ASP A 301 -12.58 -12.14 15.74
C ASP A 301 -11.71 -12.67 16.89
N ASP A 302 -11.74 -11.98 18.02
CA ASP A 302 -11.13 -12.49 19.25
C ASP A 302 -12.12 -13.45 19.91
N ASP A 303 -11.78 -14.75 19.93
CA ASP A 303 -12.58 -15.78 20.60
C ASP A 303 -11.86 -16.28 21.86
N ILE A 304 -12.62 -16.38 22.95
CA ILE A 304 -12.16 -16.93 24.22
C ILE A 304 -13.05 -18.12 24.55
N ASP A 305 -12.51 -19.33 24.36
CA ASP A 305 -13.21 -20.56 24.71
C ASP A 305 -12.71 -21.12 26.05
N ALA A 306 -13.64 -21.51 26.90
CA ALA A 306 -13.37 -22.09 28.21
C ALA A 306 -13.61 -23.60 28.16
N THR A 307 -12.53 -24.37 27.99
CA THR A 307 -12.60 -25.84 28.01
C THR A 307 -12.37 -26.38 29.42
N ALA A 308 -12.78 -27.64 29.67
CA ALA A 308 -12.55 -28.32 30.95
C ALA A 308 -11.05 -28.45 31.31
N THR A 309 -10.15 -28.26 30.34
CA THR A 309 -8.70 -28.33 30.48
C THR A 309 -8.01 -26.96 30.57
N GLY A 310 -8.72 -25.86 30.38
CA GLY A 310 -8.16 -24.51 30.44
C GLY A 310 -8.92 -23.49 29.58
N LEU A 311 -8.58 -22.20 29.74
CA LEU A 311 -8.98 -21.13 28.83
C LEU A 311 -8.09 -21.20 27.58
N LEU A 312 -8.71 -21.41 26.43
CA LEU A 312 -8.09 -21.26 25.12
C LEU A 312 -8.47 -19.87 24.61
N SER A 313 -7.53 -18.93 24.68
CA SER A 313 -7.63 -17.68 23.93
C SER A 313 -7.00 -17.95 22.57
N GLY A 314 -7.75 -17.74 21.50
CA GLY A 314 -7.24 -17.87 20.14
C GLY A 314 -7.72 -16.68 19.33
N THR A 315 -6.81 -16.03 18.62
CA THR A 315 -7.17 -14.95 17.70
C THR A 315 -7.40 -15.56 16.33
N GLU A 316 -8.61 -15.36 15.79
CA GLU A 316 -8.91 -15.70 14.39
C GLU A 316 -8.82 -14.43 13.55
N ILE A 317 -7.91 -14.44 12.57
CA ILE A 317 -7.69 -13.33 11.66
C ILE A 317 -8.26 -13.70 10.30
N HIS A 318 -9.18 -12.87 9.79
CA HIS A 318 -9.72 -12.98 8.45
C HIS A 318 -8.96 -12.06 7.51
N CYS A 319 -8.24 -12.66 6.56
CA CYS A 319 -7.40 -11.95 5.61
C CYS A 319 -7.99 -11.98 4.20
N VAL A 320 -7.81 -10.88 3.49
CA VAL A 320 -8.20 -10.70 2.09
C VAL A 320 -7.02 -10.19 1.28
N ASP A 321 -6.94 -10.58 0.00
CA ASP A 321 -5.95 -10.01 -0.92
C ASP A 321 -6.28 -8.55 -1.27
N ALA A 322 -5.50 -7.94 -2.17
CA ALA A 322 -5.73 -6.58 -2.63
C ALA A 322 -7.14 -6.39 -3.24
N MET A 323 -7.69 -7.38 -3.95
CA MET A 323 -9.02 -7.31 -4.56
C MET A 323 -10.12 -7.36 -3.51
N GLY A 324 -10.01 -8.25 -2.52
CA GLY A 324 -10.94 -8.27 -1.38
C GLY A 324 -10.87 -6.98 -0.57
N ARG A 325 -9.67 -6.38 -0.42
CA ARG A 325 -9.52 -5.08 0.23
C ARG A 325 -10.19 -3.95 -0.57
N LEU A 326 -10.07 -3.95 -1.90
CA LEU A 326 -10.76 -2.98 -2.77
C LEU A 326 -12.30 -3.05 -2.63
N LYS A 327 -12.88 -4.24 -2.41
CA LYS A 327 -14.34 -4.37 -2.19
C LYS A 327 -14.84 -3.71 -0.91
N ALA A 328 -13.97 -3.61 0.10
CA ALA A 328 -14.30 -2.99 1.38
C ALA A 328 -14.18 -1.46 1.33
N LEU A 329 -13.49 -0.92 0.32
CA LEU A 329 -13.28 0.51 0.19
C LEU A 329 -14.50 1.22 -0.45
N PRO A 330 -14.73 2.50 -0.13
CA PRO A 330 -15.78 3.26 -0.76
C PRO A 330 -15.49 3.41 -2.26
N GLY A 331 -16.44 2.97 -3.09
CA GLY A 331 -16.40 3.17 -4.54
C GLY A 331 -17.16 4.43 -4.95
N PHE A 332 -16.66 5.14 -5.96
CA PHE A 332 -17.33 6.30 -6.53
C PHE A 332 -17.87 5.95 -7.91
N PRO A 333 -19.19 6.12 -8.16
CA PRO A 333 -19.75 5.84 -9.47
C PRO A 333 -19.10 6.74 -10.53
N GLN A 334 -18.66 6.13 -11.62
CA GLN A 334 -18.07 6.85 -12.76
C GLN A 334 -18.77 6.44 -14.05
N LEU A 335 -18.88 7.41 -14.94
CA LEU A 335 -19.32 7.22 -16.30
C LEU A 335 -18.21 7.76 -17.19
N LEU A 336 -17.71 6.91 -18.10
CA LEU A 336 -16.71 7.27 -19.09
C LEU A 336 -17.32 7.20 -20.48
N GLU A 337 -17.23 8.30 -21.21
CA GLU A 337 -17.63 8.41 -22.61
C GLU A 337 -16.40 8.34 -23.52
N GLU A 338 -16.53 7.68 -24.66
CA GLU A 338 -15.45 7.67 -25.66
C GLU A 338 -15.40 9.03 -26.38
N GLN A 339 -14.25 9.70 -26.32
CA GLN A 339 -14.01 10.96 -27.01
C GLN A 339 -12.63 10.98 -27.66
N ALA A 340 -12.55 11.56 -28.87
CA ALA A 340 -11.30 11.69 -29.62
C ALA A 340 -10.35 12.75 -29.04
N SER A 341 -10.87 13.67 -28.23
CA SER A 341 -10.08 14.69 -27.53
C SER A 341 -10.73 14.96 -26.16
N PRO A 342 -10.45 14.09 -25.17
CA PRO A 342 -11.00 14.21 -23.83
C PRO A 342 -10.68 15.57 -23.20
N ALA A 343 -11.67 16.18 -22.56
CA ALA A 343 -11.55 17.48 -21.90
C ALA A 343 -11.95 17.45 -20.41
N LYS A 344 -12.39 16.28 -19.91
CA LYS A 344 -12.83 16.08 -18.51
C LYS A 344 -12.69 14.61 -18.10
N TRP A 345 -12.67 14.36 -16.79
CA TRP A 345 -12.51 13.03 -16.19
C TRP A 345 -13.58 12.00 -16.60
N GLY A 346 -14.71 12.45 -17.14
CA GLY A 346 -15.77 11.59 -17.68
C GLY A 346 -15.55 11.16 -19.13
N GLU A 347 -14.39 11.45 -19.73
CA GLU A 347 -14.10 11.19 -21.14
C GLU A 347 -12.76 10.45 -21.28
N MET A 348 -12.65 9.54 -22.26
CA MET A 348 -11.42 8.81 -22.55
C MET A 348 -11.31 8.46 -24.04
N THR A 349 -10.10 8.46 -24.59
CA THR A 349 -9.85 8.02 -25.96
C THR A 349 -9.70 6.49 -26.07
N GLY A 350 -10.38 5.88 -27.05
CA GLY A 350 -10.29 4.44 -27.29
C GLY A 350 -10.77 3.62 -26.09
N CYS A 351 -11.98 3.93 -25.60
CA CYS A 351 -12.52 3.33 -24.40
C CYS A 351 -12.75 1.82 -24.56
N ASN A 352 -12.19 1.02 -23.65
CA ASN A 352 -12.43 -0.42 -23.54
C ASN A 352 -12.46 -0.81 -22.05
N MET A 353 -12.89 -2.05 -21.76
CA MET A 353 -13.08 -2.49 -20.37
C MET A 353 -11.76 -2.49 -19.59
N ASP A 354 -10.65 -2.91 -20.19
CA ASP A 354 -9.36 -3.00 -19.51
C ASP A 354 -8.84 -1.62 -19.11
N ARG A 355 -8.96 -0.64 -20.02
CA ARG A 355 -8.63 0.77 -19.75
C ARG A 355 -9.56 1.40 -18.75
N PHE A 356 -10.85 1.08 -18.80
CA PHE A 356 -11.82 1.55 -17.83
C PHE A 356 -11.47 1.05 -16.42
N ILE A 357 -11.15 -0.24 -16.27
CA ILE A 357 -10.72 -0.82 -15.00
C ILE A 357 -9.42 -0.17 -14.53
N HIS A 358 -8.42 -0.02 -15.41
CA HIS A 358 -7.17 0.66 -15.07
C HIS A 358 -7.40 2.10 -14.61
N PHE A 359 -8.22 2.87 -15.33
CA PHE A 359 -8.58 4.23 -14.97
C PHE A 359 -9.20 4.29 -13.57
N LEU A 360 -10.12 3.38 -13.24
CA LEU A 360 -10.71 3.33 -11.91
C LEU A 360 -9.67 2.98 -10.84
N LEU A 361 -8.83 1.97 -11.06
CA LEU A 361 -7.81 1.57 -10.09
C LEU A 361 -6.82 2.70 -9.82
N GLN A 362 -6.30 3.31 -10.89
CA GLN A 362 -5.33 4.40 -10.82
C GLN A 362 -5.87 5.62 -10.09
N TRP A 363 -7.10 6.06 -10.41
CA TRP A 363 -7.62 7.33 -9.93
C TRP A 363 -8.46 7.22 -8.66
N GLN A 364 -8.94 6.01 -8.31
CA GLN A 364 -9.77 5.78 -7.12
C GLN A 364 -9.12 4.91 -6.05
N SER A 365 -7.95 4.35 -6.31
CA SER A 365 -7.23 3.52 -5.34
C SER A 365 -5.71 3.70 -5.41
N THR A 366 -4.99 3.13 -4.44
CA THR A 366 -3.52 3.07 -4.43
C THR A 366 -2.94 1.85 -5.14
N VAL A 367 -3.77 1.02 -5.78
CA VAL A 367 -3.37 -0.20 -6.48
C VAL A 367 -2.77 0.10 -7.84
#